data_AF-A0A1E8CXA4-F1
#
_entry.id   AF-A0A1E8CXA4-F1
#
_cell.length_a   1.000
_cell.length_b   1.000
_cell.length_c   1.000
_cell.angle_alpha   90.00
_cell.angle_beta   90.00
_cell.angle_gamma   90.00
#
_symmetry.space_group_name_H-M   'P 1'
#
loop_
_entity.id
_entity.type
_entity.pdbx_description
1 polymer ?
#
loop_
_entity_poly.entity_id
_entity_poly.type
_entity_poly.pdbx_seq_one_letter_code
_entity_poly.pdbx_strand_id
1 'polypeptide(L)'
;MPDDECPSDYPYGLTITTDVEAEVEYLKHMPACTNGAATAMWLRNDTDAVWKLQSRSGSSGQVTRLDETLRQASFMDAVGSSLPLLMPKGNVSVNVPPEDVNWSVSLDYTLGWAAHDLAVERVASAGETAAVAALGRRSPAGAAVAACALAGVEGAKTVSHLEEADSREVMIEVLGSSVAGLKCRTEAQRVRTFNADGTPAVLSDELSHLGANTELIEKVHTRMDFAQRAFKALTLGLKFWHRG
;
A
#
# COMPACT_ATOMS: atom_id res chain seq x y z
N MET A 1 -15.41 -8.87 -28.71
CA MET A 1 -15.89 -10.00 -27.88
C MET A 1 -15.50 -9.65 -26.45
N PRO A 2 -16.34 -9.89 -25.45
CA PRO A 2 -15.95 -9.67 -24.06
C PRO A 2 -14.74 -10.53 -23.69
N ASP A 3 -13.85 -10.01 -22.85
CA ASP A 3 -12.71 -10.75 -22.32
C ASP A 3 -13.09 -11.45 -21.01
N ASP A 4 -12.76 -12.75 -20.88
CA ASP A 4 -13.18 -13.59 -19.75
C ASP A 4 -12.60 -13.13 -18.39
N GLU A 5 -11.51 -12.37 -18.40
CA GLU A 5 -10.89 -11.81 -17.20
C GLU A 5 -11.56 -10.53 -16.70
N CYS A 6 -12.46 -9.97 -17.50
CA CYS A 6 -13.12 -8.70 -17.23
C CYS A 6 -14.51 -8.88 -16.62
N PRO A 7 -14.91 -8.02 -15.66
CA PRO A 7 -16.28 -7.99 -15.15
C PRO A 7 -17.30 -7.69 -16.26
N SER A 8 -18.55 -8.14 -16.09
CA SER A 8 -19.62 -7.94 -17.09
C SER A 8 -19.88 -6.47 -17.45
N ASP A 9 -19.71 -5.57 -16.49
CA ASP A 9 -19.94 -4.12 -16.67
C ASP A 9 -18.76 -3.42 -17.35
N TYR A 10 -17.61 -4.09 -17.42
CA TYR A 10 -16.37 -3.62 -18.05
C TYR A 10 -15.84 -4.66 -19.03
N PRO A 11 -16.59 -5.06 -20.08
CA PRO A 11 -16.31 -6.29 -20.80
C PRO A 11 -15.08 -6.26 -21.70
N TYR A 12 -14.44 -5.10 -21.90
CA TYR A 12 -13.32 -4.95 -22.84
C TYR A 12 -12.00 -4.74 -22.10
N GLY A 13 -11.04 -5.63 -22.28
CA GLY A 13 -9.70 -5.52 -21.75
C GLY A 13 -8.95 -4.34 -22.34
N LEU A 14 -8.10 -3.74 -21.52
CA LEU A 14 -7.21 -2.65 -21.88
C LEU A 14 -5.76 -3.08 -21.69
N THR A 15 -4.91 -2.73 -22.66
CA THR A 15 -3.47 -2.74 -22.45
C THR A 15 -3.07 -1.44 -21.78
N ILE A 16 -2.71 -1.51 -20.51
CA ILE A 16 -2.17 -0.37 -19.77
C ILE A 16 -0.65 -0.27 -19.96
N THR A 17 -0.15 0.97 -20.00
CA THR A 17 1.27 1.28 -20.24
C THR A 17 1.76 2.32 -19.25
N THR A 18 3.06 2.37 -19.04
CA THR A 18 3.72 3.36 -18.20
C THR A 18 4.99 3.81 -18.90
N ASP A 19 5.32 5.09 -18.75
CA ASP A 19 6.58 5.66 -19.24
C ASP A 19 7.78 5.25 -18.35
N VAL A 20 7.50 4.50 -17.29
CA VAL A 20 8.43 4.09 -16.25
C VAL A 20 8.83 2.66 -16.47
N GLU A 21 9.99 2.44 -17.08
CA GLU A 21 10.44 1.08 -17.50
C GLU A 21 10.33 0.04 -16.38
N ALA A 22 10.67 0.41 -15.15
CA ALA A 22 10.61 -0.48 -14.01
C ALA A 22 9.19 -0.80 -13.51
N GLU A 23 8.16 -0.06 -13.93
CA GLU A 23 6.75 -0.38 -13.65
C GLU A 23 6.16 -1.38 -14.66
N VAL A 24 6.79 -1.56 -15.83
CA VAL A 24 6.25 -2.35 -16.96
C VAL A 24 5.98 -3.82 -16.58
N GLU A 25 6.89 -4.44 -15.82
CA GLU A 25 6.69 -5.82 -15.36
C GLU A 25 5.47 -5.97 -14.46
N TYR A 26 5.16 -4.93 -13.69
CA TYR A 26 4.09 -4.95 -12.69
C TYR A 26 2.72 -4.67 -13.28
N LEU A 27 2.66 -3.81 -14.31
CA LEU A 27 1.41 -3.59 -15.04
C LEU A 27 0.85 -4.87 -15.67
N LYS A 28 1.69 -5.86 -15.97
CA LYS A 28 1.24 -7.19 -16.42
C LYS A 28 0.38 -7.93 -15.39
N HIS A 29 0.50 -7.55 -14.12
CA HIS A 29 -0.27 -8.08 -13.00
C HIS A 29 -1.39 -7.11 -12.57
N MET A 30 -1.75 -6.17 -13.43
CA MET A 30 -2.84 -5.25 -13.18
C MET A 30 -3.86 -5.29 -14.31
N PRO A 31 -4.77 -6.27 -14.29
CA PRO A 31 -5.86 -6.33 -15.25
C PRO A 31 -6.63 -5.00 -15.27
N ALA A 32 -6.82 -4.49 -16.48
CA ALA A 32 -7.53 -3.25 -16.74
C ALA A 32 -8.62 -3.52 -17.76
N CYS A 33 -9.81 -3.01 -17.52
CA CYS A 33 -10.95 -3.20 -18.41
C CYS A 33 -11.74 -1.90 -18.55
N THR A 34 -12.50 -1.74 -19.62
CA THR A 34 -13.38 -0.59 -19.85
C THR A 34 -14.80 -1.02 -20.18
N ASN A 35 -15.74 -0.13 -19.90
CA ASN A 35 -17.13 -0.31 -20.30
C ASN A 35 -17.28 -0.10 -21.82
N GLY A 36 -18.42 -0.50 -22.38
CA GLY A 36 -18.63 -0.39 -23.83
C GLY A 36 -18.70 1.04 -24.39
N ALA A 37 -18.78 2.05 -23.53
CA ALA A 37 -18.76 3.46 -23.91
C ALA A 37 -17.37 4.11 -23.75
N ALA A 38 -16.37 3.38 -23.24
CA ALA A 38 -15.05 3.91 -22.88
C ALA A 38 -15.10 5.14 -21.95
N THR A 39 -16.09 5.22 -21.06
CA THR A 39 -16.27 6.34 -20.12
C THR A 39 -15.82 6.03 -18.70
N ALA A 40 -15.52 4.76 -18.43
CA ALA A 40 -15.02 4.30 -17.14
C ALA A 40 -14.05 3.13 -17.35
N MET A 41 -13.13 3.01 -16.40
CA MET A 41 -12.16 1.93 -16.35
C MET A 41 -12.33 1.14 -15.05
N TRP A 42 -12.13 -0.16 -15.09
CA TRP A 42 -11.94 -1.02 -13.94
C TRP A 42 -10.48 -1.44 -13.88
N LEU A 43 -9.90 -1.43 -12.68
CA LEU A 43 -8.53 -1.86 -12.42
C LEU A 43 -8.52 -2.83 -11.25
N ARG A 44 -7.73 -3.91 -11.38
CA ARG A 44 -7.34 -4.77 -10.26
C ARG A 44 -5.84 -4.69 -10.04
N ASN A 45 -5.42 -4.68 -8.78
CA ASN A 45 -4.02 -4.67 -8.42
C ASN A 45 -3.61 -6.02 -7.84
N ASP A 46 -3.05 -6.91 -8.66
CA ASP A 46 -2.53 -8.18 -8.17
C ASP A 46 -1.07 -8.08 -7.68
N THR A 47 -0.53 -6.87 -7.55
CA THR A 47 0.79 -6.60 -6.96
C THR A 47 0.69 -6.34 -5.44
N ASP A 48 1.84 -6.20 -4.78
CA ASP A 48 1.92 -5.88 -3.35
C ASP A 48 2.19 -4.39 -3.07
N ALA A 49 2.15 -3.53 -4.10
CA ALA A 49 2.33 -2.10 -3.95
C ALA A 49 1.02 -1.33 -3.92
N VAL A 50 1.06 -0.13 -3.33
CA VAL A 50 -0.05 0.82 -3.40
C VAL A 50 0.15 1.74 -4.58
N TRP A 51 -0.84 1.77 -5.47
CA TRP A 51 -0.87 2.66 -6.62
C TRP A 51 -1.71 3.89 -6.31
N LYS A 52 -1.24 5.06 -6.74
CA LYS A 52 -2.02 6.29 -6.71
C LYS A 52 -2.61 6.52 -8.09
N LEU A 53 -3.92 6.76 -8.13
CA LEU A 53 -4.66 7.05 -9.35
C LEU A 53 -4.97 8.54 -9.41
N GLN A 54 -4.82 9.14 -10.58
CA GLN A 54 -5.08 10.55 -10.81
C GLN A 54 -5.76 10.73 -12.16
N SER A 55 -6.81 11.53 -12.23
CA SER A 55 -7.31 11.98 -13.52
C SER A 55 -6.40 13.09 -14.06
N ARG A 56 -6.35 13.25 -15.39
CA ARG A 56 -5.67 14.39 -16.04
C ARG A 56 -6.21 15.75 -15.55
N SER A 57 -7.47 15.81 -15.16
CA SER A 57 -8.11 17.00 -14.58
C SER A 57 -7.74 17.25 -13.09
N GLY A 58 -7.00 16.34 -12.46
CA GLY A 58 -6.59 16.44 -11.06
C GLY A 58 -7.69 16.11 -10.03
N SER A 59 -8.88 15.68 -10.48
CA SER A 59 -10.00 15.33 -9.60
C SER A 59 -9.84 13.91 -9.05
N SER A 60 -9.74 13.77 -7.72
CA SER A 60 -9.72 12.47 -7.03
C SER A 60 -11.10 11.80 -6.89
N GLY A 61 -12.19 12.54 -7.15
CA GLY A 61 -13.58 12.12 -6.91
C GLY A 61 -14.15 11.07 -7.87
N GLN A 62 -13.29 10.33 -8.58
CA GLN A 62 -13.70 9.41 -9.64
C GLN A 62 -13.32 7.96 -9.36
N VAL A 63 -12.65 7.66 -8.25
CA VAL A 63 -12.27 6.29 -7.87
C VAL A 63 -13.29 5.73 -6.89
N THR A 64 -13.95 4.63 -7.28
CA THR A 64 -14.83 3.83 -6.42
C THR A 64 -14.13 2.49 -6.16
N ARG A 65 -13.95 2.14 -4.90
CA ARG A 65 -13.40 0.84 -4.50
C ARG A 65 -14.51 -0.20 -4.58
N LEU A 66 -14.22 -1.33 -5.19
CA LEU A 66 -15.14 -2.45 -5.30
C LEU A 66 -14.64 -3.54 -4.36
N ASP A 67 -15.56 -4.33 -3.80
CA ASP A 67 -15.28 -5.50 -2.97
C ASP A 67 -14.18 -5.30 -1.90
N GLU A 68 -14.17 -4.14 -1.25
CA GLU A 68 -13.11 -3.76 -0.30
C GLU A 68 -13.08 -4.72 0.90
N THR A 69 -11.94 -5.37 1.10
CA THR A 69 -11.73 -6.24 2.27
C THR A 69 -11.65 -5.41 3.56
N LEU A 70 -11.93 -6.02 4.71
CA LEU A 70 -11.77 -5.35 6.02
C LEU A 70 -10.35 -4.81 6.23
N ARG A 71 -9.33 -5.48 5.68
CA ARG A 71 -7.93 -5.04 5.75
C ARG A 71 -7.70 -3.75 4.96
N GLN A 72 -8.22 -3.69 3.73
CA GLN A 72 -8.16 -2.49 2.88
C GLN A 72 -8.96 -1.33 3.49
N ALA A 73 -10.19 -1.59 3.95
CA ALA A 73 -11.03 -0.58 4.60
C ALA A 73 -10.35 0.00 5.86
N SER A 74 -9.75 -0.86 6.69
CA SER A 74 -8.99 -0.43 7.88
C SER A 74 -7.81 0.47 7.53
N PHE A 75 -7.05 0.13 6.48
CA PHE A 75 -5.95 0.97 6.01
C PHE A 75 -6.44 2.31 5.50
N MET A 76 -7.47 2.33 4.65
CA MET A 76 -8.04 3.56 4.10
C MET A 76 -8.61 4.47 5.19
N ASP A 77 -9.21 3.90 6.23
CA ASP A 77 -9.69 4.65 7.38
C ASP A 77 -8.54 5.31 8.17
N ALA A 78 -7.37 4.67 8.21
CA ALA A 78 -6.17 5.20 8.84
C ALA A 78 -5.54 6.35 8.02
N VAL A 79 -5.34 6.16 6.71
CA VAL A 79 -4.56 7.10 5.87
C VAL A 79 -5.41 8.17 5.19
N GLY A 80 -6.72 7.96 5.07
CA GLY A 80 -7.67 8.92 4.49
C GLY A 80 -8.58 8.28 3.44
N SER A 81 -9.85 8.07 3.78
CA SER A 81 -10.80 7.31 2.96
C SER A 81 -11.15 7.89 1.59
N SER A 82 -10.80 9.16 1.33
CA SER A 82 -11.01 9.84 0.05
C SER A 82 -9.79 9.81 -0.88
N LEU A 83 -8.67 9.22 -0.44
CA LEU A 83 -7.48 9.13 -1.29
C LEU A 83 -7.73 8.17 -2.46
N PRO A 84 -7.34 8.55 -3.69
CA PRO A 84 -7.52 7.72 -4.89
C PRO A 84 -6.42 6.65 -4.95
N LEU A 85 -6.43 5.74 -3.98
CA LEU A 85 -5.45 4.66 -3.86
C LEU A 85 -6.06 3.34 -4.34
N LEU A 86 -5.25 2.59 -5.07
CA LEU A 86 -5.50 1.20 -5.42
C LEU A 86 -4.52 0.33 -4.61
N MET A 87 -5.06 -0.29 -3.56
CA MET A 87 -4.29 -1.10 -2.61
C MET A 87 -3.99 -2.50 -3.16
N PRO A 88 -3.01 -3.21 -2.58
CA PRO A 88 -2.73 -4.60 -2.90
C PRO A 88 -3.97 -5.48 -2.85
N LYS A 89 -4.11 -6.34 -3.88
CA LYS A 89 -5.24 -7.26 -4.10
C LYS A 89 -6.61 -6.56 -4.15
N GLY A 90 -6.63 -5.25 -4.29
CA GLY A 90 -7.84 -4.44 -4.40
C GLY A 90 -8.27 -4.30 -5.85
N ASN A 91 -9.51 -3.89 -6.03
CA ASN A 91 -10.01 -3.47 -7.33
C ASN A 91 -10.83 -2.18 -7.17
N VAL A 92 -10.84 -1.39 -8.25
CA VAL A 92 -11.50 -0.09 -8.29
C VAL A 92 -12.14 0.11 -9.65
N SER A 93 -13.20 0.91 -9.69
CA SER A 93 -13.65 1.57 -10.91
C SER A 93 -13.27 3.04 -10.88
N VAL A 94 -12.74 3.54 -12.00
CA VAL A 94 -12.42 4.94 -12.22
C VAL A 94 -13.41 5.50 -13.24
N ASN A 95 -14.24 6.46 -12.83
CA ASN A 95 -15.31 7.05 -13.64
C ASN A 95 -14.80 8.18 -14.55
N VAL A 96 -13.76 7.88 -15.34
CA VAL A 96 -13.25 8.70 -16.45
C VAL A 96 -12.82 7.82 -17.62
N PRO A 97 -12.72 8.38 -18.84
CA PRO A 97 -12.11 7.70 -19.96
C PRO A 97 -10.70 7.18 -19.62
N PRO A 98 -10.33 5.96 -20.05
CA PRO A 98 -9.03 5.37 -19.76
C PRO A 98 -7.83 6.26 -20.12
N GLU A 99 -7.92 7.02 -21.22
CA GLU A 99 -6.89 7.94 -21.70
C GLU A 99 -6.63 9.15 -20.79
N ASP A 100 -7.51 9.38 -19.83
CA ASP A 100 -7.40 10.45 -18.83
C ASP A 100 -6.99 9.94 -17.44
N VAL A 101 -6.73 8.63 -17.29
CA VAL A 101 -6.24 8.06 -16.04
C VAL A 101 -4.73 7.95 -16.07
N ASN A 102 -4.09 8.60 -15.11
CA ASN A 102 -2.69 8.40 -14.77
C ASN A 102 -2.59 7.58 -13.49
N TRP A 103 -1.54 6.77 -13.39
CA TRP A 103 -1.22 6.03 -12.20
C TRP A 103 0.28 6.05 -11.95
N SER A 104 0.66 5.86 -10.68
CA SER A 104 2.05 5.66 -10.30
C SER A 104 2.13 4.89 -9.00
N VAL A 105 3.24 4.19 -8.79
CA VAL A 105 3.51 3.57 -7.49
C VAL A 105 3.76 4.67 -6.45
N SER A 106 3.06 4.58 -5.32
CA SER A 106 3.30 5.46 -4.17
C SER A 106 4.16 4.72 -3.16
N LEU A 107 5.43 5.13 -3.07
CA LEU A 107 6.37 4.58 -2.08
C LEU A 107 5.84 4.78 -0.65
N ASP A 108 5.37 5.98 -0.34
CA ASP A 108 4.91 6.35 0.99
C ASP A 108 3.70 5.52 1.44
N TYR A 109 2.69 5.36 0.59
CA TYR A 109 1.55 4.49 0.93
C TYR A 109 1.90 3.01 0.87
N THR A 110 2.88 2.59 0.08
CA THR A 110 3.38 1.21 0.09
C THR A 110 4.07 0.85 1.41
N LEU A 111 4.90 1.74 1.96
CA LEU A 111 5.46 1.57 3.31
C LEU A 111 4.37 1.61 4.38
N GLY A 112 3.42 2.54 4.26
CA GLY A 112 2.26 2.60 5.13
C GLY A 112 1.48 1.28 5.15
N TRP A 113 1.22 0.71 3.97
CA TRP A 113 0.55 -0.57 3.83
C TRP A 113 1.37 -1.70 4.47
N ALA A 114 2.67 -1.76 4.22
CA ALA A 114 3.54 -2.76 4.82
C ALA A 114 3.54 -2.69 6.36
N ALA A 115 3.59 -1.48 6.94
CA ALA A 115 3.51 -1.27 8.37
C ALA A 115 2.13 -1.65 8.95
N HIS A 116 1.04 -1.32 8.25
CA HIS A 116 -0.32 -1.74 8.60
C HIS A 116 -0.45 -3.25 8.63
N ASP A 117 -0.05 -3.90 7.54
CA ASP A 117 -0.17 -5.35 7.32
C ASP A 117 0.58 -6.13 8.40
N LEU A 118 1.80 -5.70 8.71
CA LEU A 118 2.61 -6.25 9.78
C LEU A 118 1.92 -6.12 11.15
N ALA A 119 1.41 -4.93 11.48
CA ALA A 119 0.74 -4.71 12.76
C ALA A 119 -0.51 -5.59 12.88
N VAL A 120 -1.29 -5.75 11.81
CA VAL A 120 -2.45 -6.65 11.78
C VAL A 120 -2.02 -8.10 11.99
N GLU A 121 -0.99 -8.58 11.29
CA GLU A 121 -0.49 -9.96 11.43
C GLU A 121 -0.02 -10.26 12.86
N ARG A 122 0.67 -9.32 13.50
CA ARG A 122 1.12 -9.47 14.89
C ARG A 122 -0.02 -9.49 15.89
N VAL A 123 -1.03 -8.65 15.71
CA VAL A 123 -2.23 -8.74 16.56
C VAL A 123 -3.01 -10.03 16.30
N ALA A 124 -3.08 -10.48 15.05
CA ALA A 124 -3.75 -11.71 14.67
C ALA A 124 -3.09 -12.98 15.26
N SER A 125 -1.82 -12.92 15.68
CA SER A 125 -1.17 -14.05 16.38
C SER A 125 -1.86 -14.41 17.71
N ALA A 126 -2.64 -13.48 18.28
CA ALA A 126 -3.46 -13.71 19.46
C ALA A 126 -4.84 -14.35 19.18
N GLY A 127 -5.16 -14.63 17.92
CA GLY A 127 -6.37 -15.32 17.49
C GLY A 127 -7.35 -14.45 16.67
N GLU A 128 -8.41 -15.08 16.18
CA GLU A 128 -9.37 -14.46 15.24
C GLU A 128 -10.05 -13.21 15.79
N THR A 129 -10.47 -13.22 17.06
CA THR A 129 -11.08 -12.05 17.71
C THR A 129 -10.12 -10.86 17.75
N ALA A 130 -8.84 -11.12 17.99
CA ALA A 130 -7.81 -10.08 17.98
C ALA A 130 -7.58 -9.56 16.56
N ALA A 131 -7.58 -10.43 15.55
CA ALA A 131 -7.49 -10.03 14.14
C ALA A 131 -8.65 -9.11 13.73
N VAL A 132 -9.89 -9.43 14.10
CA VAL A 132 -11.05 -8.56 13.83
C VAL A 132 -10.93 -7.24 14.59
N ALA A 133 -10.50 -7.27 15.85
CA ALA A 133 -10.30 -6.06 16.63
C ALA A 133 -9.22 -5.15 16.01
N ALA A 134 -8.13 -5.72 15.48
CA ALA A 134 -7.06 -5.00 14.80
C ALA A 134 -7.53 -4.24 13.56
N LEU A 135 -8.60 -4.70 12.92
CA LEU A 135 -9.21 -4.05 11.76
C LEU A 135 -10.29 -3.03 12.16
N GLY A 136 -10.76 -3.06 13.41
CA GLY A 136 -11.79 -2.16 13.93
C GLY A 136 -11.22 -0.87 14.54
N ARG A 137 -11.58 0.29 13.96
CA ARG A 137 -11.09 1.63 14.36
C ARG A 137 -11.21 1.96 15.86
N ARG A 138 -12.23 1.44 16.54
CA ARG A 138 -12.56 1.80 17.93
C ARG A 138 -11.87 0.94 18.98
N SER A 139 -11.08 -0.06 18.58
CA SER A 139 -10.35 -0.91 19.51
C SER A 139 -8.94 -0.37 19.76
N PRO A 140 -8.30 -0.69 20.90
CA PRO A 140 -6.88 -0.40 21.10
C PRO A 140 -5.98 -1.02 20.01
N ALA A 141 -6.32 -2.22 19.54
CA ALA A 141 -5.61 -2.89 18.47
C ALA A 141 -5.71 -2.13 17.13
N GLY A 142 -6.91 -1.68 16.77
CA GLY A 142 -7.13 -0.88 15.56
C GLY A 142 -6.45 0.49 15.63
N ALA A 143 -6.43 1.12 16.81
CA ALA A 143 -5.68 2.36 17.02
C ALA A 143 -4.16 2.16 16.83
N ALA A 144 -3.61 1.06 17.34
CA ALA A 144 -2.20 0.72 17.14
C ALA A 144 -1.89 0.44 15.66
N VAL A 145 -2.70 -0.37 14.99
CA VAL A 145 -2.56 -0.66 13.55
C VAL A 145 -2.61 0.61 12.71
N ALA A 146 -3.59 1.48 12.96
CA ALA A 146 -3.71 2.76 12.26
C ALA A 146 -2.51 3.68 12.52
N ALA A 147 -2.02 3.75 13.76
CA ALA A 147 -0.84 4.53 14.12
C ALA A 147 0.43 4.02 13.41
N CYS A 148 0.59 2.71 13.27
CA CYS A 148 1.71 2.12 12.55
C CYS A 148 1.62 2.31 11.03
N ALA A 149 0.41 2.24 10.46
CA ALA A 149 0.18 2.60 9.06
C ALA A 149 0.62 4.05 8.77
N LEU A 150 0.16 5.00 9.59
CA LEU A 150 0.52 6.41 9.48
C LEU A 150 2.02 6.63 9.71
N ALA A 151 2.62 5.90 10.66
CA ALA A 151 4.06 5.96 10.86
C ALA A 151 4.83 5.57 9.60
N GLY A 152 4.43 4.49 8.93
CA GLY A 152 4.98 4.08 7.64
C GLY A 152 4.92 5.19 6.59
N VAL A 153 3.73 5.82 6.42
CA VAL A 153 3.53 6.91 5.45
C VAL A 153 4.35 8.15 5.78
N GLU A 154 4.29 8.62 7.03
CA GLU A 154 4.98 9.84 7.46
C GLU A 154 6.49 9.66 7.43
N GLY A 155 6.97 8.51 7.90
CA GLY A 155 8.39 8.19 7.88
C GLY A 155 8.95 8.12 6.46
N ALA A 156 8.23 7.50 5.53
CA ALA A 156 8.61 7.49 4.12
C ALA A 156 8.78 8.90 3.53
N LYS A 157 7.91 9.84 3.90
CA LYS A 157 7.99 11.23 3.45
C LYS A 157 9.18 12.00 4.03
N THR A 158 9.72 11.56 5.16
CA THR A 158 10.90 12.20 5.79
C THR A 158 12.23 11.72 5.20
N VAL A 159 12.26 10.58 4.52
CA VAL A 159 13.47 10.07 3.88
C VAL A 159 13.64 10.73 2.51
N SER A 160 14.60 11.65 2.40
CA SER A 160 14.83 12.44 1.19
C SER A 160 15.30 11.63 -0.03
N HIS A 161 15.85 10.44 0.20
CA HIS A 161 16.34 9.52 -0.83
C HIS A 161 15.75 8.13 -0.66
N LEU A 162 14.43 8.07 -0.40
CA LEU A 162 13.73 6.81 -0.19
C LEU A 162 13.93 5.82 -1.35
N GLU A 163 14.22 6.32 -2.55
CA GLU A 163 14.52 5.53 -3.74
C GLU A 163 15.88 4.80 -3.69
N GLU A 164 16.87 5.37 -2.99
CA GLU A 164 18.25 4.85 -2.88
C GLU A 164 18.54 4.20 -1.53
N ALA A 165 17.70 4.47 -0.53
CA ALA A 165 17.87 3.95 0.82
C ALA A 165 17.63 2.44 0.90
N ASP A 166 18.37 1.75 1.76
CA ASP A 166 18.07 0.37 2.09
C ASP A 166 16.70 0.32 2.78
N SER A 167 15.73 -0.35 2.13
CA SER A 167 14.37 -0.52 2.64
C SER A 167 14.29 -1.04 4.08
N ARG A 168 15.26 -1.87 4.51
CA ARG A 168 15.36 -2.38 5.87
C ARG A 168 15.70 -1.25 6.84
N GLU A 169 16.72 -0.46 6.51
CA GLU A 169 17.14 0.67 7.34
C GLU A 169 16.01 1.70 7.47
N VAL A 170 15.35 1.99 6.35
CA VAL A 170 14.18 2.87 6.33
C VAL A 170 13.09 2.34 7.27
N MET A 171 12.71 1.06 7.18
CA MET A 171 11.66 0.52 8.03
C MET A 171 12.02 0.55 9.51
N ILE A 172 13.27 0.25 9.85
CA ILE A 172 13.77 0.33 11.23
C ILE A 172 13.71 1.78 11.72
N GLU A 173 14.14 2.74 10.91
CA GLU A 173 14.11 4.16 11.26
C GLU A 173 12.67 4.67 11.42
N VAL A 174 11.81 4.35 10.46
CA VAL A 174 10.42 4.81 10.40
C VAL A 174 9.61 4.26 11.56
N LEU A 175 9.69 2.95 11.85
CA LEU A 175 8.95 2.32 12.94
C LEU A 175 9.64 2.46 14.30
N GLY A 176 10.96 2.66 14.33
CA GLY A 176 11.76 2.63 15.55
C GLY A 176 12.06 3.99 16.17
N SER A 177 12.39 5.00 15.37
CA SER A 177 12.99 6.27 15.86
C SER A 177 12.31 7.55 15.39
N SER A 178 11.44 7.50 14.38
CA SER A 178 10.70 8.69 13.95
C SER A 178 9.63 9.12 14.98
N VAL A 179 9.22 10.39 14.95
CA VAL A 179 8.10 10.90 15.78
C VAL A 179 6.83 10.08 15.53
N ALA A 180 6.60 9.71 14.27
CA ALA A 180 5.48 8.87 13.88
C ALA A 180 5.62 7.44 14.41
N GLY A 181 6.85 6.89 14.40
CA GLY A 181 7.21 5.61 15.02
C GLY A 181 6.98 5.59 16.52
N LEU A 182 7.27 6.68 17.24
CA LEU A 182 6.95 6.81 18.66
C LEU A 182 5.44 6.72 18.93
N LYS A 183 4.60 7.28 18.05
CA LYS A 183 3.14 7.17 18.16
C LYS A 183 2.65 5.74 17.93
N CYS A 184 3.16 5.06 16.90
CA CYS A 184 2.91 3.63 16.67
C CYS A 184 3.31 2.79 17.90
N ARG A 185 4.51 2.99 18.45
CA ARG A 185 4.97 2.30 19.66
C ARG A 185 4.09 2.57 20.88
N THR A 186 3.69 3.83 21.09
CA THR A 186 2.85 4.22 22.23
C THR A 186 1.49 3.53 22.18
N GLU A 187 0.84 3.48 21.01
CA GLU A 187 -0.43 2.77 20.87
C GLU A 187 -0.23 1.25 20.94
N ALA A 188 0.86 0.72 20.38
CA ALA A 188 1.21 -0.69 20.43
C ALA A 188 1.47 -1.22 21.86
N GLN A 189 1.92 -0.37 22.79
CA GLN A 189 2.09 -0.75 24.21
C GLN A 189 0.79 -1.20 24.89
N ARG A 190 -0.36 -0.80 24.33
CA ARG A 190 -1.70 -1.13 24.86
C ARG A 190 -2.22 -2.46 24.33
N VAL A 191 -1.49 -3.11 23.42
CA VAL A 191 -1.94 -4.30 22.71
C VAL A 191 -1.07 -5.49 23.11
N ARG A 192 -1.74 -6.58 23.52
CA ARG A 192 -1.10 -7.84 23.84
C ARG A 192 -1.14 -8.76 22.63
N THR A 193 -0.01 -9.41 22.36
CA THR A 193 0.18 -10.35 21.26
C THR A 193 0.80 -11.63 21.79
N PHE A 194 1.12 -12.57 20.91
CA PHE A 194 1.93 -13.74 21.24
C PHE A 194 3.12 -13.84 20.29
N ASN A 195 4.28 -14.15 20.86
CA ASN A 195 5.48 -14.48 20.11
C ASN A 195 5.30 -15.79 19.33
N ALA A 196 6.23 -16.09 18.43
CA ALA A 196 6.25 -17.35 17.67
C ALA A 196 6.32 -18.61 18.56
N ASP A 197 6.84 -18.49 19.78
CA ASP A 197 6.88 -19.57 20.78
C ASP A 197 5.60 -19.67 21.63
N GLY A 198 4.59 -18.83 21.36
CA GLY A 198 3.32 -18.79 22.09
C GLY A 198 3.39 -18.07 23.44
N THR A 199 4.49 -17.39 23.77
CA THR A 199 4.57 -16.58 24.99
C THR A 199 3.85 -15.23 24.82
N PRO A 200 3.14 -14.73 25.85
CA PRO A 200 2.51 -13.42 25.79
C PRO A 200 3.55 -12.31 25.59
N ALA A 201 3.27 -11.40 24.67
CA ALA A 201 4.11 -10.26 24.34
C ALA A 201 3.31 -8.96 24.30
N VAL A 202 4.03 -7.85 24.21
CA VAL A 202 3.45 -6.54 23.88
C VAL A 202 3.82 -6.25 22.43
N LEU A 203 2.86 -5.74 21.64
CA LEU A 203 3.10 -5.44 20.24
C LEU A 203 4.31 -4.51 20.05
N SER A 204 4.52 -3.54 20.94
CA SER A 204 5.67 -2.63 20.88
C SER A 204 7.02 -3.35 20.95
N ASP A 205 7.10 -4.45 21.71
CA ASP A 205 8.34 -5.20 21.90
C ASP A 205 8.64 -6.00 20.64
N GLU A 206 7.63 -6.66 20.06
CA GLU A 206 7.77 -7.34 18.77
C GLU A 206 8.17 -6.39 17.64
N LEU A 207 7.55 -5.20 17.58
CA LEU A 207 7.91 -4.19 16.59
C LEU A 207 9.33 -3.66 16.80
N SER A 208 9.81 -3.58 18.05
CA SER A 208 11.20 -3.17 18.31
C SER A 208 12.24 -4.20 17.85
N HIS A 209 11.84 -5.47 17.71
CA HIS A 209 12.66 -6.56 17.21
C HIS A 209 12.53 -6.81 15.71
N LEU A 210 11.81 -5.95 14.97
CA LEU A 210 11.67 -6.02 13.52
C LEU A 210 13.00 -6.16 12.79
N GLY A 211 14.02 -5.42 13.24
CA GLY A 211 15.36 -5.44 12.66
C GLY A 211 16.04 -6.82 12.71
N ALA A 212 15.61 -7.71 13.60
CA ALA A 212 16.13 -9.06 13.76
C ALA A 212 15.28 -10.13 13.04
N ASN A 213 14.09 -9.78 12.54
CA ASN A 213 13.19 -10.72 11.87
C ASN A 213 13.37 -10.66 10.35
N THR A 214 14.27 -11.52 9.83
CA THR A 214 14.68 -11.52 8.42
C THR A 214 13.54 -11.79 7.44
N GLU A 215 12.55 -12.62 7.80
CA GLU A 215 11.40 -12.94 6.94
C GLU A 215 10.49 -11.71 6.73
N LEU A 216 10.22 -10.97 7.81
CA LEU A 216 9.44 -9.74 7.72
C LEU A 216 10.17 -8.65 6.95
N ILE A 217 11.47 -8.52 7.20
CA ILE A 217 12.31 -7.60 6.44
C ILE A 217 12.30 -7.97 4.97
N GLU A 218 12.36 -9.25 4.61
CA GLU A 218 12.34 -9.71 3.22
C GLU A 218 10.99 -9.42 2.54
N LYS A 219 9.85 -9.58 3.23
CA LYS A 219 8.53 -9.17 2.68
C LYS A 219 8.46 -7.67 2.43
N VAL A 220 8.92 -6.86 3.37
CA VAL A 220 8.91 -5.40 3.21
C VAL A 220 9.95 -4.95 2.18
N HIS A 221 11.12 -5.58 2.16
CA HIS A 221 12.15 -5.39 1.15
C HIS A 221 11.59 -5.70 -0.22
N THR A 222 10.96 -6.86 -0.45
CA THR A 222 10.35 -7.21 -1.75
C THR A 222 9.32 -6.15 -2.19
N ARG A 223 8.49 -5.66 -1.27
CA ARG A 223 7.50 -4.58 -1.54
C ARG A 223 8.16 -3.24 -1.83
N MET A 224 9.26 -2.91 -1.16
CA MET A 224 9.98 -1.65 -1.33
C MET A 224 10.93 -1.67 -2.53
N ASP A 225 11.65 -2.75 -2.77
CA ASP A 225 12.52 -2.95 -3.93
C ASP A 225 11.70 -2.83 -5.21
N PHE A 226 10.50 -3.41 -5.21
CA PHE A 226 9.48 -3.19 -6.24
C PHE A 226 9.25 -1.71 -6.48
N ALA A 227 8.95 -0.98 -5.40
CA ALA A 227 8.45 0.38 -5.47
C ALA A 227 9.58 1.37 -5.80
N GLN A 228 10.79 1.13 -5.27
CA GLN A 228 12.00 1.90 -5.50
C GLN A 228 12.51 1.74 -6.92
N ARG A 229 12.47 0.52 -7.48
CA ARG A 229 12.84 0.29 -8.89
C ARG A 229 11.90 1.06 -9.81
N ALA A 230 10.59 0.94 -9.60
CA ALA A 230 9.58 1.73 -10.29
C ALA A 230 9.90 3.23 -10.24
N PHE A 231 10.13 3.78 -9.04
CA PHE A 231 10.40 5.21 -8.89
C PHE A 231 11.72 5.69 -9.55
N LYS A 232 12.81 4.92 -9.45
CA LYS A 232 14.11 5.27 -10.07
C LYS A 232 14.05 5.40 -11.58
N ALA A 233 13.28 4.53 -12.26
CA ALA A 233 13.10 4.64 -13.71
C ALA A 233 12.39 5.94 -14.09
N LEU A 234 11.45 6.41 -13.25
CA LEU A 234 10.68 7.64 -13.43
C LEU A 234 11.58 8.88 -13.33
N THR A 235 12.45 8.94 -12.31
CA THR A 235 13.35 10.08 -12.09
C THR A 235 14.50 10.14 -13.11
N LEU A 236 14.97 9.00 -13.60
CA LEU A 236 15.96 8.94 -14.68
C LEU A 236 15.37 9.33 -16.04
N GLY A 237 14.16 8.87 -16.37
CA GLY A 237 13.47 9.25 -17.61
C GLY A 237 13.23 10.77 -17.73
N LEU A 238 12.81 11.41 -16.63
CA LEU A 238 12.63 12.86 -16.58
C LEU A 238 13.92 13.66 -16.78
N LYS A 239 15.07 13.15 -16.30
CA LYS A 239 16.38 13.80 -16.50
C LYS A 239 16.87 13.76 -17.95
N PHE A 240 16.49 12.73 -18.71
CA PHE A 240 16.84 12.63 -20.14
C PHE A 240 15.95 13.52 -21.01
N TRP A 241 14.69 13.73 -20.65
CA TRP A 241 13.77 14.55 -21.43
C TRP A 241 14.08 16.06 -21.37
N HIS A 242 14.67 16.55 -20.28
CA HIS A 242 15.08 17.96 -20.13
C HIS A 242 16.45 18.31 -20.71
N ARG A 243 17.16 17.37 -21.35
CA ARG A 243 18.49 17.59 -21.95
C ARG A 243 18.54 17.45 -23.48
N GLY A 244 17.41 17.25 -24.15
CA GLY A 244 17.28 17.25 -25.61
C GLY A 244 16.51 18.47 -26.10
#